data_AF-A0A954HYA8-F1
#
_entry.id   AF-A0A954HYA8-F1
#
_cell.length_a   1.000
_cell.length_b   1.000
_cell.length_c   1.000
_cell.angle_alpha   90.00
_cell.angle_beta   90.00
_cell.angle_gamma   90.00
#
_symmetry.space_group_name_H-M   'P 1'
#
loop_
_entity.id
_entity.type
_entity.pdbx_description
1 polymer ?
#
loop_
_entity_poly.entity_id
_entity_poly.type
_entity_poly.pdbx_seq_one_letter_code
_entity_poly.pdbx_strand_id
1 'polypeptide(L)'
;MSDRPPAYTPAPIDTGDVTLSADVLELTEQLAEHAHDIWARQRLQDGWTWGPVRDDVRKHHPCLIPYDALPDSERQYDRNAALDTLKAIIALGYRITPSGS
;
A
#
# COMPACT_ATOMS: atom_id res chain seq x y z
N MET A 1 -11.50 30.47 -21.57
CA MET A 1 -11.90 30.41 -20.15
C MET A 1 -11.10 29.27 -19.53
N SER A 2 -10.27 29.56 -18.53
CA SER A 2 -9.37 28.55 -17.95
C SER A 2 -10.16 27.72 -16.93
N ASP A 3 -10.48 26.49 -17.31
CA ASP A 3 -11.29 25.56 -16.50
C ASP A 3 -10.37 24.83 -15.51
N ARG A 4 -9.85 25.57 -14.51
CA ARG A 4 -8.98 24.98 -13.49
C ARG A 4 -9.87 24.21 -12.48
N PRO A 5 -9.61 22.93 -12.23
CA PRO A 5 -10.35 22.19 -11.21
C PRO A 5 -10.19 22.86 -9.83
N PRO A 6 -11.18 22.71 -8.94
CA PRO A 6 -11.10 23.27 -7.59
C PRO A 6 -9.85 22.79 -6.85
N ALA A 7 -9.40 23.58 -5.87
CA ALA A 7 -8.27 23.19 -5.03
C ALA A 7 -8.59 21.87 -4.31
N TYR A 8 -7.65 20.93 -4.37
CA TYR A 8 -7.79 19.64 -3.70
C TYR A 8 -7.41 19.76 -2.23
N THR A 9 -8.32 19.36 -1.34
CA THR A 9 -8.07 19.26 0.11
C THR A 9 -8.32 17.82 0.54
N PRO A 10 -7.27 17.03 0.82
CA PRO A 10 -7.43 15.65 1.26
C PRO A 10 -8.11 15.60 2.64
N ALA A 11 -9.06 14.69 2.81
CA ALA A 11 -9.79 14.46 4.06
C ALA A 11 -9.85 12.93 4.31
N PRO A 12 -8.78 12.32 4.84
CA PRO A 12 -8.78 10.90 5.16
C PRO A 12 -9.78 10.56 6.26
N ILE A 13 -10.17 9.29 6.34
CA ILE A 13 -11.00 8.78 7.44
C ILE A 13 -10.22 8.92 8.74
N ASP A 14 -10.86 9.43 9.79
CA ASP A 14 -10.25 9.49 11.12
C ASP A 14 -10.16 8.07 11.71
N THR A 15 -8.93 7.64 11.97
CA THR A 15 -8.61 6.33 12.53
C THR A 15 -7.90 6.42 13.87
N GLY A 16 -7.88 7.59 14.52
CA GLY A 16 -7.11 7.83 15.75
C GLY A 16 -7.47 6.89 16.90
N ASP A 17 -8.76 6.57 17.04
CA ASP A 17 -9.29 5.73 18.12
C ASP A 17 -9.42 4.24 17.73
N VAL A 18 -8.99 3.86 16.52
CA VAL A 18 -9.10 2.48 16.04
C VAL A 18 -7.96 1.62 16.59
N THR A 19 -8.34 0.58 17.34
CA THR A 19 -7.44 -0.49 17.76
C THR A 19 -7.71 -1.74 16.94
N LEU A 20 -6.67 -2.29 16.31
CA LEU A 20 -6.73 -3.56 15.58
C LEU A 20 -6.45 -4.74 16.53
N SER A 21 -7.09 -5.88 16.30
CA SER A 21 -6.76 -7.13 17.01
C SER A 21 -5.42 -7.69 16.52
N ALA A 22 -4.82 -8.60 17.30
CA ALA A 22 -3.56 -9.26 16.92
C ALA A 22 -3.69 -9.98 15.56
N ASP A 23 -4.77 -10.74 15.36
CA ASP A 23 -5.03 -11.43 14.10
C ASP A 23 -5.08 -10.46 12.91
N VAL A 24 -5.69 -9.27 13.08
CA VAL A 24 -5.78 -8.26 12.02
C VAL A 24 -4.42 -7.56 11.82
N LEU A 25 -3.62 -7.40 12.87
CA LEU A 25 -2.26 -6.90 12.74
C LEU A 25 -1.38 -7.87 11.94
N GLU A 26 -1.52 -9.18 12.12
CA GLU A 26 -0.81 -10.19 11.33
C GLU A 26 -1.18 -10.18 9.83
N LEU A 27 -2.40 -9.72 9.49
CA LEU A 27 -2.79 -9.51 8.08
C LEU A 27 -2.00 -8.38 7.41
N THR A 28 -1.45 -7.45 8.18
CA THR A 28 -0.76 -6.26 7.64
C THR A 28 0.38 -6.64 6.71
N GLU A 29 1.26 -7.55 7.13
CA GLU A 29 2.43 -7.92 6.32
C GLU A 29 2.01 -8.63 5.04
N GLN A 30 1.04 -9.54 5.14
CA GLN A 30 0.49 -10.27 3.99
C GLN A 30 -0.18 -9.32 2.99
N LEU A 31 -0.89 -8.29 3.48
CA LEU A 31 -1.52 -7.29 2.62
C LEU A 31 -0.51 -6.33 2.00
N ALA A 32 0.55 -5.97 2.73
CA ALA A 32 1.65 -5.15 2.22
C ALA A 32 2.39 -5.87 1.08
N GLU A 33 2.77 -7.13 1.30
CA GLU A 33 3.39 -7.98 0.26
C GLU A 33 2.46 -8.16 -0.95
N HIS A 34 1.18 -8.45 -0.71
CA HIS A 34 0.20 -8.58 -1.78
C HIS A 34 0.04 -7.31 -2.63
N ALA A 35 0.01 -6.13 -1.99
CA ALA A 35 -0.08 -4.85 -2.67
C ALA A 35 1.17 -4.58 -3.51
N HIS A 36 2.35 -4.89 -2.96
CA HIS A 36 3.62 -4.80 -3.69
C HIS A 36 3.62 -5.70 -4.93
N ASP A 37 3.18 -6.95 -4.80
CA ASP A 37 3.10 -7.90 -5.92
C ASP A 37 2.16 -7.42 -7.03
N ILE A 38 1.00 -6.85 -6.67
CA ILE A 38 0.08 -6.25 -7.64
C ILE A 38 0.75 -5.11 -8.40
N TRP A 39 1.41 -4.20 -7.67
CA TRP A 39 2.14 -3.07 -8.26
C TRP A 39 3.26 -3.56 -9.18
N ALA A 40 4.09 -4.47 -8.70
CA ALA A 40 5.25 -5.00 -9.42
C ALA A 40 4.80 -5.73 -10.69
N ARG A 41 3.77 -6.56 -10.60
CA ARG A 41 3.17 -7.25 -11.75
C ARG A 41 2.70 -6.27 -12.82
N GLN A 42 1.97 -5.22 -12.43
CA GLN A 42 1.50 -4.21 -13.39
C GLN A 42 2.68 -3.49 -14.05
N ARG A 43 3.70 -3.09 -13.28
CA ARG A 43 4.89 -2.42 -13.82
C ARG A 43 5.64 -3.30 -14.79
N LEU A 44 5.84 -4.58 -14.48
CA LEU A 44 6.47 -5.54 -15.38
C LEU A 44 5.66 -5.69 -16.69
N GLN A 45 4.33 -5.76 -16.61
CA GLN A 45 3.45 -5.80 -17.79
C GLN A 45 3.56 -4.53 -18.65
N ASP A 46 3.76 -3.38 -18.02
CA ASP A 46 3.97 -2.09 -18.69
C ASP A 46 5.40 -1.94 -19.28
N GLY A 47 6.22 -2.99 -19.19
CA GLY A 47 7.58 -3.04 -19.70
C GLY A 47 8.63 -2.38 -18.80
N TRP A 48 8.32 -2.22 -17.51
CA TRP A 48 9.33 -1.81 -16.54
C TRP A 48 10.25 -2.97 -16.17
N THR A 49 11.49 -2.67 -15.84
CA THR A 49 12.49 -3.62 -15.36
C THR A 49 13.18 -3.09 -14.12
N TRP A 50 13.88 -3.96 -13.41
CA TRP A 50 14.71 -3.54 -12.29
C TRP A 50 15.86 -2.64 -12.77
N GLY A 51 16.16 -1.61 -11.99
CA GLY A 51 17.40 -0.85 -12.09
C GLY A 51 17.73 -0.12 -10.78
N PRO A 52 19.00 0.17 -10.50
CA PRO A 52 19.44 0.67 -9.19
C PRO A 52 18.91 2.06 -8.84
N VAL A 53 18.45 2.82 -9.85
CA VAL A 53 17.84 4.14 -9.70
C VAL A 53 16.62 4.18 -10.62
N ARG A 54 15.58 4.89 -10.20
CA ARG A 54 14.39 5.11 -11.03
C ARG A 54 14.74 5.89 -12.30
N ASP A 55 14.34 5.35 -13.45
CA ASP A 55 14.48 5.99 -14.77
C ASP A 55 13.19 5.75 -15.57
N ASP A 56 12.35 6.78 -15.68
CA ASP A 56 11.04 6.65 -16.34
C ASP A 56 11.16 6.50 -17.86
N VAL A 57 12.26 6.98 -18.46
CA VAL A 57 12.50 6.88 -19.92
C VAL A 57 12.90 5.45 -20.27
N ARG A 58 13.80 4.84 -19.49
CA ARG A 58 14.22 3.44 -19.65
C ARG A 58 13.28 2.45 -18.95
N LYS A 59 12.31 2.96 -18.20
CA LYS A 59 11.37 2.21 -17.35
C LYS A 59 12.07 1.33 -16.31
N HIS A 60 13.04 1.89 -15.61
CA HIS A 60 13.69 1.22 -14.50
C HIS A 60 13.10 1.63 -13.15
N HIS A 61 12.92 0.68 -12.23
CA HIS A 61 12.53 0.98 -10.85
C HIS A 61 13.30 0.09 -9.85
N PRO A 62 13.87 0.66 -8.76
CA PRO A 62 14.68 -0.10 -7.80
C PRO A 62 13.87 -1.11 -6.99
N CYS A 63 12.59 -0.81 -6.73
CA CYS A 63 11.70 -1.70 -5.99
C CYS A 63 11.14 -2.88 -6.81
N LEU A 64 11.52 -3.06 -8.09
CA LEU A 64 11.12 -4.26 -8.85
C LEU A 64 11.97 -5.49 -8.46
N ILE A 65 11.84 -5.85 -7.18
CA ILE A 65 12.49 -6.98 -6.51
C ILE A 65 11.46 -7.64 -5.58
N PRO A 66 11.73 -8.87 -5.08
CA PRO A 66 10.89 -9.50 -4.06
C PRO A 66 10.66 -8.58 -2.85
N TYR A 67 9.46 -8.65 -2.27
CA TYR A 67 9.06 -7.79 -1.15
C TYR A 67 10.00 -7.91 0.06
N ASP A 68 10.43 -9.13 0.39
CA ASP A 68 11.38 -9.43 1.48
C ASP A 68 12.78 -8.82 1.27
N ALA A 69 13.14 -8.52 0.02
CA ALA A 69 14.41 -7.91 -0.37
C ALA A 69 14.36 -6.36 -0.44
N LEU A 70 13.19 -5.76 -0.26
CA LEU A 70 13.05 -4.30 -0.22
C LEU A 70 13.79 -3.70 0.98
N PRO A 71 14.22 -2.43 0.91
CA PRO A 71 14.64 -1.70 2.10
C PRO A 71 13.52 -1.64 3.14
N ASP A 72 13.87 -1.69 4.42
CA ASP A 72 12.91 -1.65 5.54
C ASP A 72 11.98 -0.43 5.47
N SER A 73 12.48 0.70 4.96
CA SER A 73 11.69 1.93 4.78
C SER A 73 10.58 1.77 3.74
N GLU A 74 10.84 1.07 2.63
CA GLU A 74 9.84 0.81 1.59
C GLU A 74 8.79 -0.18 2.13
N ARG A 75 9.22 -1.27 2.77
CA ARG A 75 8.29 -2.20 3.42
C ARG A 75 7.45 -1.51 4.49
N GLN A 76 8.02 -0.55 5.22
CA GLN A 76 7.28 0.21 6.22
C GLN A 76 6.22 1.11 5.58
N TYR A 77 6.50 1.69 4.42
CA TYR A 77 5.51 2.46 3.68
C TYR A 77 4.32 1.58 3.27
N ASP A 78 4.57 0.40 2.72
CA ASP A 78 3.51 -0.56 2.33
C ASP A 78 2.71 -1.05 3.55
N ARG A 79 3.40 -1.38 4.66
CA ARG A 79 2.75 -1.71 5.94
C ARG A 79 1.84 -0.60 6.43
N ASN A 80 2.30 0.65 6.38
CA ASN A 80 1.48 1.79 6.83
C ASN A 80 0.23 1.95 5.97
N ALA A 81 0.35 1.82 4.65
CA ALA A 81 -0.79 1.86 3.74
C ALA A 81 -1.80 0.73 4.03
N ALA A 82 -1.32 -0.48 4.29
CA ALA A 82 -2.16 -1.60 4.70
C ALA A 82 -2.84 -1.35 6.06
N LEU A 83 -2.11 -0.88 7.06
CA LEU A 83 -2.65 -0.54 8.40
C LEU A 83 -3.72 0.54 8.33
N ASP A 84 -3.47 1.63 7.62
CA ASP A 84 -4.42 2.74 7.48
C ASP A 84 -5.71 2.26 6.80
N THR A 85 -5.58 1.39 5.80
CA THR A 85 -6.73 0.76 5.13
C THR A 85 -7.53 -0.12 6.08
N LEU A 86 -6.86 -0.99 6.85
CA LEU A 86 -7.51 -1.85 7.85
C LEU A 86 -8.22 -1.03 8.91
N LYS A 87 -7.57 0.02 9.43
CA LYS A 87 -8.18 0.90 10.42
C LYS A 87 -9.38 1.65 9.85
N ALA A 88 -9.31 2.12 8.61
CA ALA A 88 -10.42 2.77 7.95
C ALA A 88 -11.64 1.84 7.82
N ILE A 89 -11.42 0.55 7.48
CA ILE A 89 -12.50 -0.44 7.43
C ILE A 89 -13.21 -0.56 8.79
N ILE A 90 -12.45 -0.63 9.89
CA ILE A 90 -13.01 -0.69 11.24
C ILE A 90 -13.71 0.62 11.64
N ALA A 91 -13.11 1.79 11.33
CA ALA A 91 -13.72 3.10 11.57
C ALA A 91 -15.06 3.27 10.84
N LEU A 92 -15.22 2.65 9.66
CA LEU A 92 -16.45 2.63 8.89
C LEU A 92 -17.50 1.63 9.43
N GLY A 93 -17.22 0.95 10.55
CA GLY A 93 -18.17 0.08 11.25
C GLY A 93 -18.15 -1.39 10.81
N TYR A 94 -17.16 -1.80 10.01
CA TYR A 94 -16.99 -3.20 9.65
C TYR A 94 -16.18 -3.98 10.69
N ARG A 95 -16.32 -5.30 10.68
CA ARG A 95 -15.52 -6.21 11.49
C ARG A 95 -14.78 -7.19 10.60
N ILE A 96 -13.50 -7.40 10.89
CA ILE A 96 -12.66 -8.41 10.26
C ILE A 96 -12.47 -9.53 11.28
N THR A 97 -12.86 -10.75 10.91
CA THR A 97 -12.66 -11.95 11.73
C THR A 97 -12.09 -13.05 10.85
N PRO A 98 -11.03 -13.76 11.28
CA PRO A 98 -10.60 -14.98 10.60
C PRO A 98 -11.76 -15.96 10.47
N SER A 99 -11.88 -16.60 9.31
CA SER A 99 -12.84 -17.68 9.13
C SER A 99 -12.40 -18.88 9.97
N GLY A 100 -13.13 -19.19 11.04
CA GLY A 100 -12.84 -20.30 11.95
C GLY A 100 -12.56 -19.91 13.41
N SER A 101 -12.64 -18.63 13.75
CA SER A 101 -12.65 -18.11 15.13
C SER A 101 -13.98 -18.33 15.84
#